data_AF-A0A8R1IH77-F1
#
_entry.id   AF-A0A8R1IH77-F1
#
_cell.length_a   1.000
_cell.length_b   1.000
_cell.length_c   1.000
_cell.angle_alpha   90.00
_cell.angle_beta   90.00
_cell.angle_gamma   90.00
#
_symmetry.space_group_name_H-M   'P 1'
#
loop_
_entity.id
_entity.type
_entity.pdbx_description
1 polymer ?
#
loop_
_entity_poly.entity_id
_entity_poly.type
_entity_poly.pdbx_seq_one_letter_code
_entity_poly.pdbx_strand_id
1 'polypeptide(L)'
;METANWLLIAYRFNVEIEENKACDCAAGTMPVSQYQHFGLACAIYTHFTSPIRRYADVIVHRLLAAAIGADDIQSGLLNQMQCTKICSNINYRHKQAQYAGRASVQLNVVRYFKGKVEVCEGFVMGVRNNGIQVFVPKYGLESIIVLQNSAGTTIDVEEMAVKVNGETVIRELEPVTVRISVNENNQQRPRVELNLMKPAIPGLSVDFDLSSSEGFGI
;
A
#
# COMPACT_ATOMS: atom_id res chain seq x y z
N MET A 1 -19.88 -6.46 -41.66
CA MET A 1 -18.60 -7.04 -41.24
C MET A 1 -18.63 -7.10 -39.73
N GLU A 2 -19.00 -8.27 -39.23
CA GLU A 2 -19.25 -8.53 -37.82
C GLU A 2 -17.98 -8.29 -37.00
N THR A 3 -18.11 -7.50 -35.94
CA THR A 3 -17.08 -7.27 -34.95
C THR A 3 -16.75 -8.60 -34.29
N ALA A 4 -15.61 -9.18 -34.68
CA ALA A 4 -15.07 -10.36 -34.07
C ALA A 4 -14.95 -10.14 -32.56
N ASN A 5 -15.69 -10.97 -31.83
CA ASN A 5 -15.84 -10.92 -30.38
C ASN A 5 -14.56 -11.51 -29.75
N TRP A 6 -13.45 -10.78 -29.87
CA TRP A 6 -12.15 -11.22 -29.41
C TRP A 6 -12.08 -11.14 -27.88
N LEU A 7 -11.66 -12.25 -27.28
CA LEU A 7 -11.58 -12.41 -25.84
C LEU A 7 -10.41 -11.59 -25.27
N LEU A 8 -10.65 -10.31 -25.03
CA LEU A 8 -9.70 -9.37 -24.42
C LEU A 8 -9.49 -9.70 -22.94
N ILE A 9 -8.25 -9.76 -22.48
CA ILE A 9 -7.96 -9.59 -21.05
C ILE A 9 -8.01 -8.08 -20.79
N ALA A 10 -9.13 -7.57 -20.30
CA ALA A 10 -9.26 -6.16 -19.98
C ALA A 10 -8.75 -5.90 -18.56
N TYR A 11 -8.00 -4.82 -18.39
CA TYR A 11 -7.51 -4.38 -17.09
C TYR A 11 -8.51 -3.36 -16.53
N ARG A 12 -9.23 -3.73 -15.47
CA ARG A 12 -10.28 -2.88 -14.91
C ARG A 12 -9.78 -2.04 -13.75
N PHE A 13 -10.33 -0.84 -13.60
CA PHE A 13 -10.44 -0.12 -12.32
C PHE A 13 -11.87 -0.27 -11.78
N ASN A 14 -12.06 -0.93 -10.63
CA ASN A 14 -13.39 -1.05 -9.99
C ASN A 14 -13.55 0.07 -8.97
N VAL A 15 -14.63 0.87 -9.09
CA VAL A 15 -15.01 1.93 -8.13
C VAL A 15 -16.13 1.39 -7.24
N GLU A 16 -15.83 0.37 -6.46
CA GLU A 16 -16.70 -0.08 -5.37
C GLU A 16 -15.81 -0.59 -4.24
N ILE A 17 -15.89 0.10 -3.10
CA ILE A 17 -15.16 -0.12 -1.83
C ILE A 17 -13.73 0.45 -1.87
N GLU A 18 -13.33 1.13 -0.78
CA GLU A 18 -12.14 1.98 -0.51
C GLU A 18 -10.74 1.45 -0.91
N GLU A 19 -10.62 0.34 -1.64
CA GLU A 19 -9.38 -0.15 -2.23
C GLU A 19 -9.53 -0.42 -3.74
N ASN A 20 -9.28 0.60 -4.55
CA ASN A 20 -9.22 0.48 -6.01
C ASN A 20 -8.03 -0.41 -6.44
N LYS A 21 -8.29 -1.66 -6.82
CA LYS A 21 -7.26 -2.60 -7.30
C LYS A 21 -7.49 -2.99 -8.75
N ALA A 22 -6.47 -2.80 -9.57
CA ALA A 22 -6.53 -3.20 -10.96
C ALA A 22 -6.46 -4.73 -11.10
N CYS A 23 -7.28 -5.30 -11.98
CA CYS A 23 -7.37 -6.74 -12.18
C CYS A 23 -7.56 -7.12 -13.65
N ASP A 24 -7.04 -8.28 -14.01
CA ASP A 24 -7.24 -8.92 -15.30
C ASP A 24 -8.66 -9.54 -15.35
N CYS A 25 -9.45 -9.26 -16.38
CA CYS A 25 -10.77 -9.88 -16.60
C CYS A 25 -10.94 -10.39 -18.03
N ALA A 26 -11.72 -11.46 -18.21
CA ALA A 26 -12.01 -12.01 -19.54
C ALA A 26 -13.11 -11.21 -20.23
N ALA A 27 -12.93 -10.82 -21.49
CA ALA A 27 -13.96 -10.11 -22.24
C ALA A 27 -15.23 -10.98 -22.39
N GLY A 28 -16.37 -10.31 -22.40
CA GLY A 28 -17.69 -10.94 -22.42
C GLY A 28 -18.25 -11.28 -21.03
N THR A 29 -17.47 -11.18 -19.95
CA THR A 29 -18.01 -11.26 -18.58
C THR A 29 -18.62 -9.94 -18.10
N MET A 30 -18.35 -8.83 -18.79
CA MET A 30 -18.74 -7.48 -18.41
C MET A 30 -19.06 -6.64 -19.67
N PRO A 31 -19.90 -5.61 -19.56
CA PRO A 31 -20.19 -4.71 -20.69
C PRO A 31 -18.96 -3.87 -21.06
N VAL A 32 -18.85 -3.50 -22.34
CA VAL A 32 -17.71 -2.73 -22.90
C VAL A 32 -17.49 -1.39 -22.18
N SER A 33 -18.55 -0.76 -21.68
CA SER A 33 -18.46 0.47 -20.88
C SER A 33 -17.61 0.33 -19.61
N GLN A 34 -17.40 -0.89 -19.12
CA GLN A 34 -16.64 -1.18 -17.91
C GLN A 34 -15.18 -1.60 -18.17
N TYR A 35 -14.72 -1.58 -19.43
CA TYR A 35 -13.32 -1.90 -19.77
C TYR A 35 -12.33 -0.75 -19.55
N GLN A 36 -12.83 0.41 -19.12
CA GLN A 36 -12.03 1.60 -18.92
C GLN A 36 -11.01 1.44 -17.79
N HIS A 37 -9.79 1.91 -18.05
CA HIS A 37 -8.71 1.94 -17.08
C HIS A 37 -8.55 3.36 -16.52
N PHE A 38 -9.16 3.63 -15.36
CA PHE A 38 -9.17 4.94 -14.71
C PHE A 38 -7.76 5.51 -14.50
N GLY A 39 -6.84 4.75 -13.91
CA GLY A 39 -5.48 5.23 -13.62
C GLY A 39 -4.61 5.52 -14.83
N LEU A 40 -5.02 5.12 -16.04
CA LEU A 40 -4.31 5.41 -17.31
C LEU A 40 -5.13 6.31 -18.24
N ALA A 41 -6.34 6.72 -17.82
CA ALA A 41 -7.29 7.44 -18.68
C ALA A 41 -7.49 6.79 -20.07
N CYS A 42 -7.50 5.45 -20.12
CA CYS A 42 -7.60 4.69 -21.37
C CYS A 42 -8.93 3.95 -21.45
N ALA A 43 -9.53 3.90 -22.65
CA ALA A 43 -10.81 3.20 -22.86
C ALA A 43 -10.70 1.67 -22.72
N ILE A 44 -9.53 1.11 -23.07
CA ILE A 44 -9.23 -0.31 -22.96
C ILE A 44 -7.72 -0.47 -22.75
N TYR A 45 -7.32 -1.43 -21.90
CA TYR A 45 -5.91 -1.72 -21.62
C TYR A 45 -5.71 -3.20 -21.34
N THR A 46 -4.53 -3.71 -21.70
CA THR A 46 -4.08 -5.06 -21.40
C THR A 46 -2.56 -5.11 -21.25
N HIS A 47 -2.06 -6.15 -20.58
CA HIS A 47 -0.63 -6.40 -20.47
C HIS A 47 -0.10 -7.11 -21.71
N PHE A 48 0.97 -6.60 -22.32
CA PHE A 48 1.66 -7.26 -23.45
C PHE A 48 3.19 -7.39 -23.32
N THR A 49 3.85 -6.47 -22.61
CA THR A 49 5.29 -6.21 -22.79
C THR A 49 6.25 -7.11 -22.01
N SER A 50 5.80 -8.08 -21.22
CA SER A 50 6.69 -8.88 -20.34
C SER A 50 6.30 -10.37 -20.20
N PRO A 51 6.18 -11.13 -21.31
CA PRO A 51 5.76 -12.54 -21.29
C PRO A 51 6.62 -13.46 -20.43
N ILE A 52 7.89 -13.12 -20.21
CA ILE A 52 8.80 -13.88 -19.34
C ILE A 52 8.35 -13.88 -17.87
N ARG A 53 7.73 -12.79 -17.38
CA ARG A 53 7.40 -12.60 -15.96
C ARG A 53 5.91 -12.46 -15.65
N ARG A 54 5.03 -12.38 -16.66
CA ARG A 54 3.57 -12.34 -16.45
C ARG A 54 2.89 -13.29 -17.43
N TYR A 55 2.09 -14.21 -16.88
CA TYR A 55 1.33 -15.15 -17.70
C TYR A 55 0.21 -14.48 -18.52
N ALA A 56 -0.33 -13.34 -18.04
CA ALA A 56 -1.27 -12.52 -18.81
C ALA A 56 -0.69 -12.10 -20.17
N ASP A 57 0.56 -11.61 -20.19
CA ASP A 57 1.26 -11.24 -21.42
C ASP A 57 1.34 -12.46 -22.37
N VAL A 58 1.68 -13.66 -21.86
CA VAL A 58 1.76 -14.89 -22.69
C VAL A 58 0.43 -15.20 -23.38
N ILE A 59 -0.70 -15.02 -22.69
CA ILE A 59 -2.02 -15.23 -23.29
C ILE A 59 -2.28 -14.20 -24.38
N VAL A 60 -1.99 -12.93 -24.12
CA VAL A 60 -2.16 -11.86 -25.12
C VAL A 60 -1.26 -12.09 -26.33
N HIS A 61 -0.02 -12.54 -26.15
CA HIS A 61 0.87 -12.93 -27.25
C HIS A 61 0.27 -14.04 -28.11
N ARG A 62 -0.31 -15.09 -27.50
CA ARG A 62 -0.99 -16.19 -28.24
C ARG A 62 -2.23 -15.68 -28.99
N LEU A 63 -3.06 -14.87 -28.32
CA LEU A 63 -4.26 -14.30 -28.93
C LEU A 63 -3.91 -13.36 -30.10
N LEU A 64 -2.85 -12.56 -29.96
CA LEU A 64 -2.39 -11.66 -31.01
C LEU A 64 -1.82 -12.43 -32.21
N ALA A 65 -1.00 -13.45 -31.96
CA ALA A 65 -0.45 -14.30 -33.02
C ALA A 65 -1.58 -14.94 -33.85
N ALA A 66 -2.63 -15.40 -33.18
CA ALA A 66 -3.77 -15.97 -33.86
C ALA A 66 -4.67 -14.92 -34.55
N ALA A 67 -4.80 -13.72 -33.97
CA ALA A 67 -5.55 -12.62 -34.58
C ALA A 67 -4.92 -12.12 -35.89
N ILE A 68 -3.59 -12.21 -36.03
CA ILE A 68 -2.87 -11.87 -37.27
C ILE A 68 -2.66 -13.07 -38.21
N GLY A 69 -3.18 -14.26 -37.85
CA GLY A 69 -3.04 -15.48 -38.65
C GLY A 69 -1.63 -16.08 -38.68
N ALA A 70 -0.77 -15.73 -37.72
CA ALA A 70 0.58 -16.29 -37.60
C ALA A 70 0.60 -17.67 -36.91
N ASP A 71 -0.45 -17.99 -36.13
CA ASP A 71 -0.62 -19.26 -35.42
C ASP A 71 -2.12 -19.59 -35.26
N ASP A 72 -2.46 -20.81 -34.91
CA ASP A 72 -3.85 -21.23 -34.68
C ASP A 72 -4.35 -20.88 -33.28
N ILE A 73 -5.64 -20.58 -33.16
CA ILE A 73 -6.26 -20.32 -31.86
C ILE A 73 -6.39 -21.64 -31.09
N GLN A 74 -5.80 -21.69 -29.89
CA GLN A 74 -6.05 -22.81 -28.97
C GLN A 74 -7.51 -22.82 -28.50
N SER A 75 -8.21 -23.93 -28.68
CA SER A 75 -9.63 -24.10 -28.35
C SER A 75 -9.97 -23.75 -26.89
N GLY A 76 -9.03 -23.97 -25.96
CA GLY A 76 -9.19 -23.60 -24.55
C GLY A 76 -9.30 -22.09 -24.30
N LEU A 77 -8.73 -21.25 -25.17
CA LEU A 77 -8.76 -19.79 -25.07
C LEU A 77 -10.04 -19.16 -25.65
N LEU A 78 -10.84 -19.93 -26.40
CA LEU A 78 -12.15 -19.50 -26.89
C LEU A 78 -13.27 -19.73 -25.85
N ASN A 79 -13.00 -20.54 -24.83
CA ASN A 79 -13.97 -20.83 -23.79
C ASN A 79 -13.92 -19.74 -22.70
N GLN A 80 -15.01 -18.96 -22.60
CA GLN A 80 -15.17 -17.90 -21.61
C GLN A 80 -14.95 -18.40 -20.17
N MET A 81 -15.49 -19.56 -19.80
CA MET A 81 -15.36 -20.11 -18.45
C MET A 81 -13.91 -20.42 -18.09
N GLN A 82 -13.14 -20.95 -19.05
CA GLN A 82 -11.72 -21.23 -18.85
C GLN A 82 -10.92 -19.94 -18.67
N CYS A 83 -11.20 -18.93 -19.49
CA CYS A 83 -10.53 -17.65 -19.40
C CYS A 83 -10.83 -16.90 -18.10
N THR A 84 -12.07 -16.97 -17.60
CA THR A 84 -12.43 -16.44 -16.28
C THR A 84 -11.65 -17.12 -15.16
N LYS A 85 -11.50 -18.45 -15.21
CA LYS A 85 -10.68 -19.21 -14.23
C LYS A 85 -9.21 -18.80 -14.28
N ILE A 86 -8.67 -18.65 -15.49
CA ILE A 86 -7.28 -18.21 -15.70
C ILE A 86 -7.08 -16.80 -15.14
N CYS A 87 -7.97 -15.85 -15.46
CA CYS A 87 -7.91 -14.48 -14.95
C CYS A 87 -7.97 -14.44 -13.42
N SER A 88 -8.88 -15.20 -12.81
CA SER A 88 -8.98 -15.33 -11.35
C SER A 88 -7.68 -15.83 -10.71
N ASN A 89 -7.07 -16.86 -11.30
CA ASN A 89 -5.78 -17.37 -10.82
C ASN A 89 -4.64 -16.36 -11.00
N ILE A 90 -4.57 -15.66 -12.13
CA ILE A 90 -3.56 -14.62 -12.37
C ILE A 90 -3.70 -13.49 -11.33
N ASN A 91 -4.93 -13.01 -11.10
CA ASN A 91 -5.20 -11.97 -10.11
C ASN A 91 -4.81 -12.40 -8.70
N TYR A 92 -5.16 -13.63 -8.31
CA TYR A 92 -4.76 -14.20 -7.03
C TYR A 92 -3.24 -14.24 -6.90
N ARG A 93 -2.54 -14.79 -7.89
CA ARG A 93 -1.07 -14.91 -7.89
C ARG A 93 -0.38 -13.55 -7.91
N HIS A 94 -0.92 -12.58 -8.65
CA HIS A 94 -0.43 -11.21 -8.68
C HIS A 94 -0.48 -10.57 -7.28
N LYS A 95 -1.62 -10.68 -6.60
CA LYS A 95 -1.80 -10.19 -5.22
C LYS A 95 -0.84 -10.87 -4.24
N GLN A 96 -0.70 -12.20 -4.32
CA GLN A 96 0.23 -12.93 -3.45
C GLN A 96 1.69 -12.54 -3.71
N ALA A 97 2.09 -12.34 -4.97
CA ALA A 97 3.43 -11.90 -5.32
C ALA A 97 3.75 -10.50 -4.76
N GLN A 98 2.79 -9.57 -4.81
CA GLN A 98 2.94 -8.24 -4.19
C GLN A 98 3.10 -8.33 -2.68
N TYR A 99 2.31 -9.17 -1.99
CA TYR A 99 2.43 -9.37 -0.55
C TYR A 99 3.77 -9.98 -0.16
N ALA A 100 4.23 -11.00 -0.90
CA ALA A 100 5.54 -11.61 -0.68
C ALA A 100 6.67 -10.59 -0.88
N GLY A 101 6.58 -9.75 -1.93
CA GLY A 101 7.54 -8.68 -2.18
C GLY A 101 7.60 -7.66 -1.03
N ARG A 102 6.45 -7.17 -0.58
CA ARG A 102 6.36 -6.24 0.57
C ARG A 102 6.92 -6.86 1.86
N ALA A 103 6.56 -8.11 2.15
CA ALA A 103 7.08 -8.83 3.32
C ALA A 103 8.60 -9.04 3.24
N SER A 104 9.15 -9.31 2.06
CA SER A 104 10.60 -9.45 1.85
C SER A 104 11.34 -8.13 2.10
N VAL A 105 10.80 -7.01 1.60
CA VAL A 105 11.34 -5.67 1.89
C VAL A 105 11.31 -5.40 3.39
N GLN A 106 10.16 -5.63 4.05
CA GLN A 106 10.03 -5.42 5.49
C GLN A 106 11.05 -6.24 6.30
N LEU A 107 11.25 -7.51 5.96
CA LEU A 107 12.26 -8.36 6.60
C LEU A 107 13.67 -7.80 6.43
N ASN A 108 14.01 -7.33 5.23
CA ASN A 108 15.31 -6.74 4.95
C ASN A 108 15.52 -5.43 5.70
N VAL A 109 14.48 -4.62 5.88
CA VAL A 109 14.55 -3.39 6.67
C VAL A 109 14.80 -3.70 8.15
N VAL A 110 14.10 -4.68 8.73
CA VAL A 110 14.37 -5.14 10.10
C VAL A 110 15.82 -5.61 10.26
N ARG A 111 16.34 -6.37 9.29
CA ARG A 111 17.75 -6.81 9.29
C ARG A 111 18.72 -5.63 9.21
N TYR A 112 18.40 -4.62 8.41
CA TYR A 112 19.23 -3.43 8.24
C TYR A 112 19.36 -2.60 9.54
N PHE A 113 18.25 -2.45 10.28
CA PHE A 113 18.21 -1.71 11.54
C PHE A 113 18.60 -2.54 12.77
N LYS A 114 18.91 -3.83 12.62
CA LYS A 114 19.33 -4.65 13.74
C LYS A 114 20.62 -4.09 14.36
N GLY A 115 20.57 -3.70 15.63
CA GLY A 115 21.68 -3.08 16.35
C GLY A 115 22.01 -1.65 15.92
N LYS A 116 21.16 -1.01 15.11
CA LYS A 116 21.30 0.39 14.70
C LYS A 116 20.11 1.21 15.18
N VAL A 117 20.39 2.42 15.63
CA VAL A 117 19.37 3.42 15.95
C VAL A 117 19.65 4.63 15.08
N GLU A 118 18.63 5.12 14.39
CA GLU A 118 18.75 6.27 13.50
C GLU A 118 17.60 7.25 13.74
N VAL A 119 17.91 8.54 13.68
CA VAL A 119 16.93 9.62 13.78
C VAL A 119 16.67 10.16 12.38
N CYS A 120 15.41 10.19 11.97
CA CYS A 120 14.99 10.62 10.64
C CYS A 120 13.77 11.53 10.74
N GLU A 121 13.56 12.31 9.68
CA GLU A 121 12.29 13.01 9.46
C GLU A 121 11.25 12.05 8.90
N GLY A 122 10.03 12.17 9.41
CA GLY A 122 8.84 11.50 8.91
C GLY A 122 7.67 12.49 8.82
N PHE A 123 6.56 12.02 8.26
CA PHE A 123 5.34 12.79 8.08
C PHE A 123 4.19 12.05 8.73
N VAL A 124 3.31 12.79 9.40
CA VAL A 124 2.07 12.19 9.92
C VAL A 124 1.11 11.96 8.76
N MET A 125 0.81 10.70 8.48
CA MET A 125 -0.10 10.31 7.38
C MET A 125 -1.56 10.21 7.83
N GLY A 126 -1.80 10.21 9.13
CA GLY A 126 -3.14 10.10 9.67
C GLY A 126 -3.12 9.89 11.18
N VAL A 127 -4.25 10.21 11.79
CA VAL A 127 -4.44 10.13 13.23
C VAL A 127 -5.51 9.07 13.52
N ARG A 128 -5.24 8.18 14.48
CA ARG A 128 -6.14 7.10 14.90
C ARG A 128 -6.45 7.25 16.39
N ASN A 129 -7.56 6.66 16.85
CA ASN A 129 -7.98 6.74 18.25
C ASN A 129 -6.90 6.32 19.27
N ASN A 130 -5.98 5.44 18.86
CA ASN A 130 -4.93 4.90 19.72
C ASN A 130 -3.52 5.43 19.42
N GLY A 131 -3.35 6.36 18.47
CA GLY A 131 -2.02 6.85 18.11
C GLY A 131 -1.94 7.57 16.77
N ILE A 132 -0.72 7.91 16.36
CA ILE A 132 -0.46 8.57 15.07
C ILE A 132 0.20 7.60 14.09
N GLN A 133 -0.20 7.66 12.82
CA GLN A 133 0.45 6.93 11.74
C GLN A 133 1.52 7.82 11.11
N VAL A 134 2.78 7.39 11.16
CA VAL A 134 3.92 8.16 10.64
C VAL A 134 4.57 7.40 9.48
N PHE A 135 4.89 8.14 8.43
CA PHE A 135 5.64 7.66 7.27
C PHE A 135 7.04 8.26 7.24
N VAL A 136 8.06 7.43 7.04
CA VAL A 136 9.47 7.85 6.89
C VAL A 136 9.87 7.66 5.43
N PRO A 137 9.94 8.74 4.62
CA PRO A 137 10.20 8.63 3.18
C PRO A 137 11.55 8.01 2.84
N LYS A 138 12.59 8.28 3.64
CA LYS A 138 13.97 7.79 3.41
C LYS A 138 14.04 6.27 3.28
N TYR A 139 13.21 5.55 4.03
CA TYR A 139 13.20 4.09 4.07
C TYR A 139 11.88 3.47 3.57
N GLY A 140 10.90 4.30 3.20
CA GLY A 140 9.56 3.85 2.84
C GLY A 140 8.86 3.09 3.99
N LEU A 141 9.11 3.50 5.23
CA LEU A 141 8.58 2.84 6.43
C LEU A 141 7.31 3.54 6.91
N GLU A 142 6.27 2.76 7.18
CA GLU A 142 5.05 3.22 7.84
C GLU A 142 4.89 2.49 9.16
N SER A 143 4.68 3.21 10.25
CA SER A 143 4.34 2.62 11.55
C SER A 143 3.38 3.50 12.32
N ILE A 144 2.67 2.87 13.25
CA ILE A 144 1.81 3.56 14.20
C ILE A 144 2.60 3.76 15.50
N ILE A 145 2.62 4.99 15.98
CA ILE A 145 3.15 5.35 17.30
C ILE A 145 1.94 5.40 18.24
N VAL A 146 1.87 4.44 19.15
CA VAL A 146 0.74 4.29 20.07
C VAL A 146 0.88 5.29 21.21
N LEU A 147 -0.20 6.02 21.50
CA LEU A 147 -0.24 6.92 22.66
C LEU A 147 -0.30 6.08 23.94
N GLN A 148 0.66 6.28 24.84
CA GLN A 148 0.60 5.75 26.20
C GLN A 148 -0.27 6.65 27.07
N ASN A 149 -1.07 6.04 27.96
CA ASN A 149 -1.96 6.75 28.87
C ASN A 149 -1.18 7.83 29.65
N SER A 150 -1.38 9.08 29.25
CA SER A 150 -0.73 10.26 29.80
C SER A 150 -1.79 11.30 30.08
N ALA A 151 -1.69 11.95 31.23
CA ALA A 151 -2.62 13.00 31.61
C ALA A 151 -2.40 14.22 30.69
N GLY A 152 -3.43 14.60 29.92
CA GLY A 152 -3.43 15.84 29.12
C GLY A 152 -3.33 15.67 27.61
N THR A 153 -3.01 14.49 27.08
CA THR A 153 -2.96 14.25 25.62
C THR A 153 -4.26 13.63 25.12
N THR A 154 -4.94 14.32 24.22
CA THR A 154 -6.16 13.84 23.55
C THR A 154 -5.94 13.78 22.04
N ILE A 155 -6.42 12.69 21.45
CA ILE A 155 -6.41 12.51 20.00
C ILE A 155 -7.79 12.87 19.46
N ASP A 156 -7.83 13.90 18.62
CA ASP A 156 -9.03 14.32 17.91
C ASP A 156 -9.02 13.72 16.50
N VAL A 157 -9.86 12.71 16.31
CA VAL A 157 -9.94 11.94 15.07
C VAL A 157 -10.74 12.69 14.01
N GLU A 158 -11.65 13.57 14.40
CA GLU A 158 -12.45 14.37 13.47
C GLU A 158 -11.61 15.50 12.87
N GLU A 159 -10.79 16.16 13.69
CA GLU A 159 -9.87 17.20 13.23
C GLU A 159 -8.53 16.66 12.72
N MET A 160 -8.33 15.33 12.74
CA MET A 160 -7.07 14.65 12.37
C MET A 160 -5.85 15.27 13.08
N ALA A 161 -6.02 15.57 14.36
CA ALA A 161 -5.08 16.37 15.14
C ALA A 161 -4.80 15.75 16.51
N VAL A 162 -3.56 15.90 16.98
CA VAL A 162 -3.18 15.57 18.36
C VAL A 162 -3.18 16.85 19.18
N LYS A 163 -3.98 16.87 20.24
CA LYS A 163 -4.11 17.99 21.17
C LYS A 163 -3.44 17.66 22.51
N VAL A 164 -2.70 18.61 23.06
CA VAL A 164 -2.11 18.54 24.39
C VAL A 164 -2.69 19.69 25.21
N ASN A 165 -3.36 19.38 26.32
CA ASN A 165 -4.06 20.35 27.17
C ASN A 165 -5.05 21.27 26.41
N GLY A 166 -5.62 20.79 25.30
CA GLY A 166 -6.55 21.52 24.45
C GLY A 166 -5.90 22.28 23.28
N GLU A 167 -4.57 22.39 23.22
CA GLU A 167 -3.85 23.01 22.11
C GLU A 167 -3.44 21.98 21.05
N THR A 168 -3.59 22.32 19.78
CA THR A 168 -3.21 21.42 18.67
C THR A 168 -1.69 21.47 18.47
N VAL A 169 -1.03 20.32 18.66
CA VAL A 169 0.44 20.23 18.57
C VAL A 169 0.89 19.54 17.28
N ILE A 170 0.12 18.57 16.79
CA ILE A 170 0.40 17.89 15.52
C ILE A 170 -0.86 17.82 14.68
N ARG A 171 -0.72 18.13 13.39
CA ARG A 171 -1.74 17.90 12.36
C ARG A 171 -1.28 16.86 11.35
N GLU A 172 -2.23 16.38 10.55
CA GLU A 172 -1.93 15.57 9.38
C GLU A 172 -0.95 16.29 8.43
N LEU A 173 -0.06 15.52 7.82
CA LEU A 173 0.99 15.93 6.89
C LEU A 173 2.09 16.83 7.48
N GLU A 174 2.07 17.10 8.78
CA GLU A 174 3.16 17.83 9.41
C GLU A 174 4.43 16.96 9.56
N PRO A 175 5.62 17.56 9.39
CA PRO A 175 6.88 16.87 9.57
C PRO A 175 7.14 16.62 11.06
N VAL A 176 7.58 15.41 11.38
CA VAL A 176 7.94 14.98 12.73
C VAL A 176 9.32 14.34 12.72
N THR A 177 10.06 14.49 13.81
CA THR A 177 11.33 13.79 13.99
C THR A 177 11.06 12.49 14.73
N VAL A 178 11.44 11.36 14.14
CA VAL A 178 11.27 10.02 14.72
C VAL A 178 12.60 9.29 14.85
N ARG A 179 12.72 8.53 15.94
CA ARG A 179 13.81 7.58 16.18
C ARG A 179 13.34 6.19 15.74
N ILE A 180 14.10 5.57 14.85
CA ILE A 180 13.86 4.22 14.35
C ILE A 180 14.70 3.24 15.18
N SER A 181 14.05 2.19 15.67
CA SER A 181 14.70 1.11 16.41
C SER A 181 14.05 -0.25 16.10
N VAL A 182 14.73 -1.36 16.40
CA VAL A 182 14.14 -2.70 16.26
C VAL A 182 13.74 -3.21 17.63
N ASN A 183 12.48 -3.58 17.76
CA ASN A 183 11.97 -4.23 18.95
C ASN A 183 12.15 -5.75 18.81
N GLU A 184 12.99 -6.32 19.68
CA GLU A 184 13.32 -7.75 19.70
C GLU A 184 12.52 -8.54 20.76
N ASN A 185 11.53 -7.93 21.42
CA ASN A 185 10.71 -8.59 22.46
C ASN A 185 10.02 -9.86 21.94
N ASN A 186 9.67 -9.89 20.65
CA ASN A 186 9.16 -11.09 19.98
C ASN A 186 10.16 -11.60 18.94
N GLN A 187 10.96 -12.61 19.31
CA GLN A 187 11.97 -13.21 18.44
C GLN A 187 11.40 -13.82 17.15
N GLN A 188 10.12 -14.24 17.14
CA GLN A 188 9.50 -14.81 15.94
C GLN A 188 9.09 -13.74 14.91
N ARG A 189 8.81 -12.51 15.37
CA ARG A 189 8.40 -11.40 14.52
C ARG A 189 9.03 -10.10 15.01
N PRO A 190 10.34 -9.89 14.76
CA PRO A 190 10.97 -8.62 15.05
C PRO A 190 10.29 -7.52 14.22
N ARG A 191 10.00 -6.38 14.86
CA ARG A 191 9.33 -5.25 14.24
C ARG A 191 10.18 -4.00 14.36
N VAL A 192 10.17 -3.17 13.32
CA VAL A 192 10.68 -1.82 13.43
C VAL A 192 9.67 -1.01 14.24
N GLU A 193 10.18 -0.33 15.26
CA GLU A 193 9.43 0.56 16.12
C GLU A 193 9.86 1.99 15.82
N LEU A 194 8.87 2.86 15.63
CA LEU A 194 9.07 4.30 15.49
C LEU A 194 8.71 4.96 16.81
N ASN A 195 9.63 5.79 17.29
CA ASN A 195 9.48 6.54 18.52
C ASN A 195 9.51 8.02 18.18
N LEU A 196 8.48 8.76 18.62
CA LEU A 196 8.43 10.20 18.39
C LEU A 196 9.51 10.89 19.24
N MET A 197 10.25 11.81 18.63
CA MET A 197 11.26 12.63 19.30
C MET A 197 10.82 14.09 19.35
N LYS A 198 10.38 14.63 18.21
CA LYS A 198 9.88 16.02 18.11
C LYS A 198 8.61 16.06 17.25
N PRO A 199 7.59 16.84 17.64
CA PRO A 199 7.49 17.60 18.90
C PRO A 199 7.36 16.68 20.13
N ALA A 200 7.88 17.14 21.27
CA ALA A 200 7.88 16.35 22.51
C ALA A 200 6.48 16.40 23.15
N ILE A 201 5.79 15.26 23.14
CA ILE A 201 4.41 15.14 23.63
C ILE A 201 4.35 14.15 24.79
N PRO A 202 3.69 14.50 25.92
CA PRO A 202 3.45 13.56 27.01
C PRO A 202 2.79 12.27 26.51
N GLY A 203 3.41 11.12 26.82
CA GLY A 203 2.90 9.79 26.47
C GLY A 203 3.07 9.35 25.01
N LEU A 204 3.62 10.20 24.14
CA LEU A 204 3.88 9.84 22.74
C LEU A 204 5.38 9.89 22.39
N SER A 205 6.15 10.75 23.07
CA SER A 205 7.61 10.88 22.87
C SER A 205 8.40 10.09 23.91
N VAL A 206 9.48 9.42 23.47
CA VAL A 206 10.30 8.56 24.35
C VAL A 206 11.16 9.35 25.32
N ASP A 207 11.59 10.55 24.94
CA ASP A 207 12.44 11.42 25.75
C ASP A 207 11.62 12.60 26.31
N PHE A 208 10.34 12.39 26.68
CA PHE A 208 9.56 13.42 27.37
C PHE A 208 10.05 13.56 28.81
N ASP A 209 11.03 14.43 29.00
CA ASP A 209 11.59 14.75 30.30
C ASP A 209 10.60 15.66 31.06
N LEU A 210 9.97 15.14 32.11
CA LEU A 210 9.13 15.94 33.03
C LEU A 210 9.94 17.06 33.75
N SER A 211 11.26 17.02 33.63
CA SER A 211 12.19 18.02 34.18
C SER A 211 12.42 19.22 33.27
N SER A 212 12.04 19.16 31.98
CA SER A 212 12.00 20.34 31.11
C SER A 212 10.64 21.03 31.18
N SER A 213 10.22 21.39 32.40
CA SER A 213 9.43 22.61 32.56
C SER A 213 10.36 23.76 32.24
N GLU A 214 10.50 24.11 30.95
CA GLU A 214 10.92 25.46 30.61
C GLU A 214 9.91 26.40 31.28
N GLY A 215 10.40 27.05 32.33
CA GLY A 215 9.62 27.95 33.14
C GLY A 215 9.03 29.03 32.25
N PHE A 216 7.71 29.20 32.33
CA PHE A 216 7.13 30.52 32.20
C PHE A 216 7.68 31.37 33.34
N GLY A 217 8.83 31.99 33.08
CA GLY A 217 9.37 33.08 33.87
C GLY A 217 8.73 34.39 33.42
N ILE A 218 7.79 34.86 34.24
CA ILE A 218 7.18 36.20 34.34
C ILE A 218 6.23 36.59 33.19
#